data_AF-A0A1G6U0U7-F1
#
_entry.id   AF-A0A1G6U0U7-F1
#
_cell.length_a   1.000
_cell.length_b   1.000
_cell.length_c   1.000
_cell.angle_alpha   90.00
_cell.angle_beta   90.00
_cell.angle_gamma   90.00
#
_symmetry.space_group_name_H-M   'P 1'
#
loop_
_entity.id
_entity.type
_entity.pdbx_description
1 polymer ?
#
loop_
_entity_poly.entity_id
_entity_poly.type
_entity_poly.pdbx_seq_one_letter_code
_entity_poly.pdbx_strand_id
1 'polypeptide(L)'
;MTSAGRNVLPLARTILEEFDELIATARAVQNSEIGRLSVGLCTSLSAGHLQTLLLVFKERFPQIELVTAERPRTRLAVALRNGALDVLSVMGSFPLLDNTEEMRLWSERVLVALPHDHPLAGREAVYWTDLRGETVLLSRCDPEKELEHLLISKLLSPEDRPKIERHDVSRDTIRRFISMNTGISLVLESDMGATFEGLTYRELSDATGPSRLDFSAHWRADNKNPALQEFLNSLSDRFPDLRSGDVDAPSGLSGTRLGCHKPRQGA
;
A
#
# COMPACT_ATOMS: atom_id res chain seq x y z
N MET A 1 1.10 31.01 -20.98
CA MET A 1 1.35 31.04 -19.52
C MET A 1 2.69 31.69 -19.23
N THR A 2 2.73 32.65 -18.31
CA THR A 2 3.97 33.28 -17.83
C THR A 2 4.76 32.32 -16.93
N SER A 3 6.06 32.54 -16.75
CA SER A 3 6.91 31.76 -15.83
C SER A 3 6.38 31.79 -14.39
N ALA A 4 5.92 32.95 -13.92
CA ALA A 4 5.23 33.09 -12.63
C ALA A 4 3.95 32.24 -12.56
N GLY A 5 3.15 32.21 -13.65
CA GLY A 5 1.93 31.41 -13.71
C GLY A 5 2.17 29.90 -13.64
N ARG A 6 3.30 29.39 -14.13
CA ARG A 6 3.66 27.96 -14.00
C ARG A 6 4.00 27.56 -12.57
N ASN A 7 4.56 28.49 -11.79
CA ASN A 7 4.94 28.23 -10.40
C ASN A 7 3.76 28.40 -9.43
N VAL A 8 2.85 29.34 -9.71
CA VAL A 8 1.71 29.65 -8.83
C VAL A 8 0.53 28.70 -9.07
N LEU A 9 0.33 28.19 -10.28
CA LEU A 9 -0.83 27.33 -10.59
C LEU A 9 -0.90 26.04 -9.73
N PRO A 10 0.20 25.30 -9.49
CA PRO A 10 0.18 24.14 -8.58
C PRO A 10 -0.19 24.52 -7.14
N LEU A 11 0.32 25.65 -6.64
CA LEU A 11 0.00 26.18 -5.31
C LEU A 11 -1.47 26.57 -5.20
N ALA A 12 -2.03 27.24 -6.21
CA ALA A 12 -3.43 27.63 -6.21
C ALA A 12 -4.39 26.41 -6.27
N ARG A 13 -4.05 25.37 -7.05
CA ARG A 13 -4.81 24.11 -7.07
C ARG A 13 -4.75 23.40 -5.72
N THR A 14 -3.55 23.31 -5.14
CA THR A 14 -3.31 22.76 -3.80
C THR A 14 -4.19 23.45 -2.75
N ILE A 15 -4.30 24.78 -2.78
CA ILE A 15 -5.13 25.56 -1.84
C ILE A 15 -6.62 25.33 -2.08
N LEU A 16 -7.07 25.28 -3.34
CA LEU A 16 -8.48 25.01 -3.66
C LEU A 16 -8.89 23.59 -3.25
N GLU A 17 -8.04 22.60 -3.52
CA GLU A 17 -8.24 21.22 -3.05
C GLU A 17 -8.31 21.15 -1.52
N GLU A 18 -7.42 21.86 -0.81
CA GLU A 18 -7.48 21.99 0.66
C GLU A 18 -8.76 22.65 1.14
N PHE A 19 -9.28 23.64 0.41
CA PHE A 19 -10.50 24.34 0.78
C PHE A 19 -11.74 23.47 0.55
N ASP A 20 -11.80 22.74 -0.56
CA ASP A 20 -12.85 21.76 -0.83
C ASP A 20 -12.82 20.63 0.22
N GLU A 21 -11.63 20.19 0.61
CA GLU A 21 -11.41 19.19 1.66
C GLU A 21 -11.83 19.72 3.03
N LEU A 22 -11.54 20.99 3.35
CA LEU A 22 -12.02 21.66 4.57
C LEU A 22 -13.56 21.70 4.61
N ILE A 23 -14.21 22.03 3.49
CA ILE A 23 -15.68 22.02 3.38
C ILE A 23 -16.22 20.59 3.56
N ALA A 24 -15.60 19.60 2.92
CA ALA A 24 -15.99 18.20 3.08
C ALA A 24 -15.82 17.70 4.52
N THR A 25 -14.73 18.12 5.18
CA THR A 25 -14.44 17.85 6.59
C THR A 25 -15.48 18.47 7.51
N ALA A 26 -15.81 19.76 7.32
CA ALA A 26 -16.81 20.45 8.11
C ALA A 26 -18.20 19.78 7.98
N ARG A 27 -18.53 19.29 6.78
CA ARG A 27 -19.75 18.51 6.53
C ARG A 27 -19.70 17.11 7.18
N ALA A 28 -18.55 16.43 7.13
CA ALA A 28 -18.38 15.12 7.76
C ALA A 28 -18.46 15.21 9.30
N VAL A 29 -17.92 16.27 9.90
CA VAL A 29 -18.01 16.54 11.35
C VAL A 29 -19.46 16.81 11.76
N GLN A 30 -20.23 17.56 10.96
CA GLN A 30 -21.67 17.73 11.20
C GLN A 30 -22.46 16.42 11.01
N ASN A 31 -22.02 15.58 10.07
CA ASN A 31 -22.62 14.28 9.77
C ASN A 31 -21.92 13.12 10.50
N SER A 32 -21.51 13.33 11.76
CA SER A 32 -21.20 12.23 12.69
C SER A 32 -22.48 11.46 13.07
N GLU A 33 -23.37 11.27 12.09
CA GLU A 33 -24.54 10.43 12.16
C GLU A 33 -24.07 8.98 12.22
N ILE A 34 -24.81 8.21 12.99
CA ILE A 34 -24.63 6.77 13.15
C ILE A 34 -24.78 6.13 11.76
N GLY A 35 -23.66 5.85 11.09
CA GLY A 35 -23.70 5.18 9.80
C GLY A 35 -22.72 5.67 8.74
N ARG A 36 -21.64 6.40 9.05
CA ARG A 36 -20.58 6.68 8.05
C ARG A 36 -19.18 6.38 8.59
N LEU A 37 -18.33 5.79 7.75
CA LEU A 37 -16.91 5.52 8.03
C LEU A 37 -16.05 6.04 6.88
N SER A 38 -15.15 6.98 7.18
CA SER A 38 -14.21 7.54 6.20
C SER A 38 -12.83 6.88 6.34
N VAL A 39 -12.40 6.16 5.31
CA VAL A 39 -11.15 5.36 5.29
C VAL A 39 -10.16 5.94 4.27
N GLY A 40 -8.98 6.32 4.73
CA GLY A 40 -7.90 6.83 3.89
C GLY A 40 -6.94 5.72 3.53
N LEU A 41 -6.55 5.66 2.26
CA LEU A 41 -5.80 4.55 1.70
C LEU A 41 -4.63 5.08 0.88
N CYS A 42 -3.45 4.49 1.10
CA CYS A 42 -2.27 4.77 0.29
C CYS A 42 -1.92 3.65 -0.70
N THR A 43 -2.54 2.48 -0.57
CA THR A 43 -2.32 1.32 -1.45
C THR A 43 -3.47 1.11 -2.44
N SER A 44 -3.21 0.32 -3.48
CA SER A 44 -4.22 -0.09 -4.44
C SER A 44 -5.32 -0.92 -3.78
N LEU A 45 -6.56 -0.70 -4.23
CA LEU A 45 -7.73 -1.52 -3.91
C LEU A 45 -8.04 -2.57 -4.99
N SER A 46 -7.12 -2.84 -5.93
CA SER A 46 -7.38 -3.78 -7.02
C SER A 46 -7.47 -5.24 -6.56
N ALA A 47 -6.74 -5.61 -5.50
CA ALA A 47 -6.81 -6.91 -4.84
C ALA A 47 -6.32 -6.79 -3.39
N GLY A 48 -6.25 -7.93 -2.71
CA GLY A 48 -5.52 -8.05 -1.45
C GLY A 48 -6.38 -7.95 -0.20
N HIS A 49 -5.69 -7.84 0.92
CA HIS A 49 -6.29 -7.91 2.26
C HIS A 49 -7.27 -6.77 2.51
N LEU A 50 -6.89 -5.55 2.14
CA LEU A 50 -7.71 -4.36 2.33
C LEU A 50 -9.00 -4.39 1.52
N GLN A 51 -8.93 -4.73 0.23
CA GLN A 51 -10.12 -4.86 -0.62
C GLN A 51 -11.10 -5.87 -0.02
N THR A 52 -10.59 -7.06 0.34
CA THR A 52 -11.42 -8.11 0.93
C THR A 52 -12.03 -7.66 2.25
N LEU A 53 -11.28 -6.94 3.08
CA LEU A 53 -11.77 -6.39 4.35
C LEU A 53 -12.91 -5.40 4.13
N LEU A 54 -12.77 -4.46 3.20
CA LEU A 54 -13.80 -3.45 2.92
C LEU A 54 -15.08 -4.11 2.37
N LEU A 55 -14.95 -5.14 1.53
CA LEU A 55 -16.08 -5.92 1.04
C LEU A 55 -16.83 -6.63 2.18
N VAL A 56 -16.12 -7.40 3.00
CA VAL A 56 -16.70 -8.12 4.14
C VAL A 56 -17.32 -7.16 5.15
N PHE A 57 -16.66 -6.02 5.40
CA PHE A 57 -17.19 -4.98 6.29
C PHE A 57 -18.50 -4.41 5.75
N LYS A 58 -18.58 -4.12 4.44
CA LYS A 58 -19.80 -3.60 3.83
C LYS A 58 -20.94 -4.61 3.82
N GLU A 59 -20.64 -5.89 3.66
CA GLU A 59 -21.63 -6.98 3.75
C GLU A 59 -22.17 -7.15 5.19
N ARG A 60 -21.28 -7.06 6.18
CA ARG A 60 -21.65 -7.20 7.61
C ARG A 60 -22.40 -5.97 8.15
N PHE A 61 -22.07 -4.78 7.65
CA PHE A 61 -22.64 -3.50 8.09
C PHE A 61 -23.18 -2.66 6.92
N PRO A 62 -24.22 -3.13 6.21
CA PRO A 62 -24.73 -2.45 5.01
C PRO A 62 -25.23 -1.02 5.28
N GLN A 63 -25.70 -0.76 6.50
CA GLN A 63 -26.14 0.54 6.99
C GLN A 63 -25.02 1.57 7.16
N ILE A 64 -23.75 1.14 7.20
CA ILE A 64 -22.61 2.04 7.28
C ILE A 64 -22.20 2.45 5.86
N GLU A 65 -22.34 3.73 5.54
CA GLU A 65 -21.76 4.38 4.38
C GLU A 65 -20.22 4.36 4.51
N LEU A 66 -19.57 3.62 3.63
CA LEU A 66 -18.12 3.57 3.56
C LEU A 66 -17.64 4.59 2.53
N VAL A 67 -16.81 5.55 2.96
CA VAL A 67 -16.21 6.55 2.08
C VAL A 67 -14.71 6.37 2.07
N THR A 68 -14.14 6.12 0.89
CA THR A 68 -12.70 5.91 0.74
C THR A 68 -12.02 7.12 0.09
N ALA A 69 -10.84 7.49 0.59
CA ALA A 69 -10.01 8.53 -0.02
C ALA A 69 -8.62 7.98 -0.36
N GLU A 70 -8.25 8.02 -1.65
CA GLU A 70 -6.89 7.75 -2.13
C GLU A 70 -6.21 9.07 -2.48
N ARG A 71 -5.20 9.44 -1.69
CA ARG A 71 -4.49 10.73 -1.75
C ARG A 71 -3.05 10.56 -1.24
N PRO A 72 -2.15 11.52 -1.52
CA PRO A 72 -0.82 11.56 -0.90
C PRO A 72 -0.88 11.37 0.61
N ARG A 73 0.04 10.59 1.18
CA ARG A 73 0.03 10.26 2.62
C ARG A 73 0.05 11.50 3.52
N THR A 74 0.74 12.56 3.10
CA THR A 74 0.74 13.86 3.80
C THR A 74 -0.65 14.51 3.86
N ARG A 75 -1.48 14.36 2.82
CA ARG A 75 -2.87 14.83 2.79
C ARG A 75 -3.74 14.02 3.74
N LEU A 76 -3.66 12.70 3.64
CA LEU A 76 -4.42 11.79 4.50
C LEU A 76 -4.07 11.96 5.97
N ALA A 77 -2.81 12.22 6.30
CA ALA A 77 -2.37 12.52 7.66
C ALA A 77 -3.01 13.81 8.21
N VAL A 78 -3.13 14.86 7.39
CA VAL A 78 -3.82 16.11 7.77
C VAL A 78 -5.32 15.86 7.93
N ALA A 79 -5.94 15.13 7.01
CA ALA A 79 -7.35 14.75 7.07
C ALA A 79 -7.67 13.96 8.35
N LEU A 80 -6.82 13.00 8.72
CA LEU A 80 -6.94 12.23 9.96
C LEU A 80 -6.86 13.13 11.20
N ARG A 81 -5.83 13.99 11.27
CA ARG A 81 -5.63 14.92 12.39
C ARG A 81 -6.82 15.86 12.58
N ASN A 82 -7.42 16.32 11.48
CA ASN A 82 -8.56 17.24 11.52
C ASN A 82 -9.91 16.53 11.74
N GLY A 83 -9.94 15.20 11.79
CA GLY A 83 -11.19 14.42 11.93
C GLY A 83 -12.03 14.30 10.66
N ALA A 84 -11.45 14.60 9.49
CA ALA A 84 -12.07 14.37 8.18
C ALA A 84 -12.04 12.89 7.78
N LEU A 85 -11.09 12.16 8.36
CA LEU A 85 -10.85 10.75 8.15
C LEU A 85 -10.97 10.04 9.49
N ASP A 86 -11.62 8.88 9.52
CA ASP A 86 -11.78 8.09 10.74
C ASP A 86 -10.56 7.19 10.98
N VAL A 87 -10.05 6.59 9.91
CA VAL A 87 -8.93 5.65 9.93
C VAL A 87 -8.12 5.77 8.65
N LEU A 88 -6.81 5.67 8.80
CA LEU A 88 -5.83 5.72 7.71
C LEU A 88 -5.05 4.40 7.67
N SER A 89 -5.08 3.70 6.53
CA SER A 89 -4.19 2.58 6.26
C SER A 89 -2.96 3.08 5.50
N VAL A 90 -1.78 2.89 6.08
CA VAL A 90 -0.49 3.25 5.48
C VAL A 90 0.44 2.06 5.42
N MET A 91 1.40 2.12 4.52
CA MET A 91 2.53 1.22 4.50
C MET A 91 3.77 1.85 5.14
N GLY A 92 4.65 1.01 5.69
CA GLY A 92 5.92 1.42 6.27
C GLY A 92 5.76 2.25 7.55
N SER A 93 6.83 2.93 7.96
CA SER A 93 6.83 3.69 9.22
C SER A 93 6.00 4.96 9.09
N PHE A 94 4.94 5.09 9.88
CA PHE A 94 4.17 6.33 10.05
C PHE A 94 4.68 7.11 11.25
N PRO A 95 5.19 8.35 11.09
CA PRO A 95 5.51 9.16 12.25
C PRO A 95 4.21 9.40 13.02
N LEU A 96 4.12 8.79 14.20
CA LEU A 96 2.97 8.92 15.09
C LEU A 96 2.76 10.41 15.37
N LEU A 97 1.60 10.91 14.93
CA LEU A 97 1.14 12.23 15.30
C LEU A 97 0.63 12.16 16.74
N ASP A 98 0.76 13.24 17.50
CA ASP A 98 0.19 13.32 18.85
C ASP A 98 -1.30 12.88 18.83
N ASN A 99 -1.72 12.10 19.83
CA ASN A 99 -3.09 11.59 19.97
C ASN A 99 -3.56 10.63 18.85
N THR A 100 -2.63 9.88 18.24
CA THR A 100 -2.93 8.83 17.24
C THR A 100 -2.62 7.45 17.80
N GLU A 101 -3.56 6.53 17.63
CA GLU A 101 -3.41 5.09 17.92
C GLU A 101 -2.99 4.34 16.65
N GLU A 102 -2.40 3.16 16.83
CA GLU A 102 -1.89 2.31 15.75
C GLU A 102 -2.32 0.85 15.93
N MET A 103 -2.59 0.17 14.82
CA MET A 103 -2.75 -1.29 14.76
C MET A 103 -2.00 -1.83 13.55
N ARG A 104 -1.04 -2.73 13.75
CA ARG A 104 -0.40 -3.47 12.66
C ARG A 104 -1.43 -4.37 11.98
N LEU A 105 -1.36 -4.45 10.66
CA LEU A 105 -2.38 -5.10 9.84
C LEU A 105 -1.86 -6.36 9.16
N TRP A 106 -1.24 -6.25 8.00
CA TRP A 106 -0.62 -7.34 7.26
C TRP A 106 0.70 -6.84 6.68
N SER A 107 1.45 -7.74 6.04
CA SER A 107 2.61 -7.36 5.26
C SER A 107 2.41 -7.80 3.81
N GLU A 108 2.72 -6.93 2.86
CA GLU A 108 2.62 -7.24 1.43
C GLU A 108 3.99 -7.54 0.84
N ARG A 109 4.02 -8.51 -0.07
CA ARG A 109 5.23 -8.76 -0.86
C ARG A 109 5.48 -7.61 -1.82
N VAL A 110 6.76 -7.25 -1.96
CA VAL A 110 7.24 -6.29 -2.95
C VAL A 110 7.61 -7.06 -4.22
N LEU A 111 7.11 -6.56 -5.34
CA LEU A 111 7.39 -7.10 -6.66
C LEU A 111 8.01 -6.03 -7.54
N VAL A 112 8.65 -6.48 -8.61
CA VAL A 112 9.00 -5.64 -9.76
C VAL A 112 8.00 -5.92 -10.89
N ALA A 113 7.44 -4.86 -11.45
CA ALA A 113 6.68 -4.85 -12.69
C ALA A 113 7.61 -4.52 -13.85
N LEU A 114 7.63 -5.38 -14.86
CA LEU A 114 8.53 -5.31 -16.01
C LEU A 114 7.78 -5.68 -17.30
N PRO A 115 8.30 -5.27 -18.48
CA PRO A 115 7.82 -5.77 -19.76
C PRO A 115 7.85 -7.31 -19.81
N HIS A 116 6.92 -7.92 -20.54
CA HIS A 116 6.84 -9.38 -20.66
C HIS A 116 8.08 -10.03 -21.30
N ASP A 117 8.77 -9.30 -22.17
CA ASP A 117 9.98 -9.71 -22.89
C ASP A 117 11.29 -9.28 -22.17
N HIS A 118 11.18 -8.65 -21.00
CA HIS A 118 12.34 -8.21 -20.23
C HIS A 118 13.22 -9.39 -19.79
N PRO A 119 14.56 -9.28 -19.76
CA PRO A 119 15.44 -10.39 -19.35
C PRO A 119 15.13 -10.96 -17.96
N LEU A 120 14.70 -10.11 -17.02
CA LEU A 120 14.30 -10.53 -15.66
C LEU A 120 12.94 -11.26 -15.63
N ALA A 121 12.13 -11.20 -16.70
CA ALA A 121 10.84 -11.89 -16.78
C ALA A 121 10.99 -13.40 -16.71
N GLY A 122 12.11 -13.96 -17.17
CA GLY A 122 12.35 -15.40 -17.15
C GLY A 122 12.72 -15.97 -15.78
N ARG A 123 12.99 -15.12 -14.78
CA ARG A 123 13.41 -15.56 -13.44
C ARG A 123 12.21 -15.87 -12.56
N GLU A 124 12.35 -16.76 -11.58
CA GLU A 124 11.30 -17.00 -10.57
C GLU A 124 11.27 -15.88 -9.52
N ALA A 125 12.46 -15.42 -9.09
CA ALA A 125 12.65 -14.30 -8.20
C ALA A 125 13.73 -13.36 -8.75
N VAL A 126 13.61 -12.08 -8.43
CA VAL A 126 14.56 -11.02 -8.76
C VAL A 126 15.18 -10.53 -7.46
N TYR A 127 16.49 -10.30 -7.43
CA TYR A 127 17.15 -9.71 -6.27
C TYR A 127 17.29 -8.20 -6.43
N TRP A 128 17.37 -7.45 -5.33
CA TRP A 128 17.60 -5.99 -5.38
C TRP A 128 18.82 -5.62 -6.25
N THR A 129 19.89 -6.41 -6.20
CA THR A 129 21.10 -6.21 -7.00
C THR A 129 20.89 -6.38 -8.51
N ASP A 130 19.86 -7.13 -8.93
CA ASP A 130 19.50 -7.29 -10.33
C ASP A 130 18.86 -6.03 -10.92
N LEU A 131 18.38 -5.11 -10.07
CA LEU A 131 17.86 -3.82 -10.51
C LEU A 131 18.99 -2.84 -10.88
N ARG A 132 20.26 -3.22 -10.68
CA ARG A 132 21.40 -2.40 -11.05
C ARG A 132 21.41 -2.16 -12.57
N GLY A 133 21.50 -0.89 -12.97
CA GLY A 133 21.51 -0.49 -14.38
C GLY A 133 20.12 -0.38 -15.01
N GLU A 134 19.07 -0.78 -14.30
CA GLU A 134 17.69 -0.59 -14.75
C GLU A 134 17.22 0.86 -14.56
N THR A 135 16.14 1.21 -15.26
CA THR A 135 15.42 2.47 -15.04
C THR A 135 14.13 2.18 -14.28
N VAL A 136 14.06 2.62 -13.02
CA VAL A 136 12.88 2.49 -12.17
C VAL A 136 12.00 3.73 -12.34
N LEU A 137 10.80 3.51 -12.85
CA LEU A 137 9.76 4.51 -13.06
C LEU A 137 8.89 4.60 -11.81
N LEU A 138 8.78 5.79 -11.22
CA LEU A 138 7.92 6.06 -10.08
C LEU A 138 6.92 7.17 -10.41
N SER A 139 5.69 7.03 -9.92
CA SER A 139 4.69 8.08 -10.02
C SER A 139 4.90 9.07 -8.87
N ARG A 140 4.90 10.38 -9.16
CA ARG A 140 4.88 11.43 -8.13
C ARG A 140 3.55 11.49 -7.38
N CYS A 141 2.52 10.91 -7.99
CA CYS A 141 1.22 10.71 -7.38
C CYS A 141 1.22 9.49 -6.44
N ASP A 142 2.30 8.69 -6.40
CA ASP A 142 2.41 7.62 -5.40
C ASP A 142 2.54 8.26 -4.01
N PRO A 143 1.57 7.98 -3.12
CA PRO A 143 1.45 8.64 -1.83
C PRO A 143 2.61 8.31 -0.89
N GLU A 144 3.35 7.24 -1.17
CA GLU A 144 4.32 6.64 -0.30
C GLU A 144 5.64 6.53 -1.05
N LYS A 145 6.58 7.43 -0.73
CA LYS A 145 7.99 7.27 -1.11
C LYS A 145 8.61 6.02 -0.47
N GLU A 146 7.85 5.19 0.23
CA GLU A 146 8.32 3.99 0.92
C GLU A 146 8.91 2.97 -0.05
N LEU A 147 8.36 2.78 -1.25
CA LEU A 147 9.00 1.92 -2.26
C LEU A 147 10.35 2.51 -2.73
N GLU A 148 10.42 3.84 -2.89
CA GLU A 148 11.68 4.53 -3.21
C GLU A 148 12.70 4.43 -2.05
N HIS A 149 12.24 4.61 -0.82
CA HIS A 149 13.05 4.50 0.39
C HIS A 149 13.55 3.06 0.57
N LEU A 150 12.69 2.08 0.34
CA LEU A 150 13.03 0.66 0.39
C LEU A 150 14.11 0.35 -0.65
N LEU A 151 13.92 0.79 -1.89
CA LEU A 151 14.92 0.67 -2.97
C LEU A 151 16.28 1.27 -2.55
N ILE A 152 16.27 2.50 -2.01
CA ILE A 152 17.49 3.18 -1.56
C ILE A 152 18.12 2.44 -0.37
N SER A 153 17.32 1.91 0.55
CA SER A 153 17.80 1.22 1.75
C SER A 153 18.43 -0.14 1.43
N LYS A 154 17.92 -0.84 0.41
CA LYS A 154 18.43 -2.14 -0.03
C LYS A 154 19.64 -2.01 -0.96
N LEU A 155 19.79 -0.87 -1.63
CA LEU A 155 20.91 -0.54 -2.52
C LEU A 155 21.67 0.69 -2.01
N LEU A 156 22.41 0.50 -0.89
CA LEU A 156 23.08 1.59 -0.19
C LEU A 156 24.15 2.29 -1.04
N SER A 157 24.95 1.52 -1.80
CA SER A 157 25.99 2.05 -2.69
C SER A 157 25.35 2.83 -3.85
N PRO A 158 25.66 4.12 -4.06
CA PRO A 158 25.10 4.90 -5.17
C PRO A 158 25.36 4.28 -6.55
N GLU A 159 26.49 3.60 -6.70
CA GLU A 159 26.90 2.91 -7.94
C GLU A 159 26.03 1.69 -8.27
N ASP A 160 25.36 1.13 -7.25
CA ASP A 160 24.51 -0.05 -7.37
C ASP A 160 23.03 0.32 -7.55
N ARG A 161 22.67 1.62 -7.49
CA ARG A 161 21.28 2.08 -7.59
C ARG A 161 20.82 2.15 -9.05
N PRO A 162 19.60 1.72 -9.36
CA PRO A 162 18.99 2.01 -10.66
C PRO A 162 18.84 3.52 -10.87
N LYS A 163 18.67 3.91 -12.12
CA LYS A 163 18.22 5.26 -12.46
C LYS A 163 16.76 5.40 -12.03
N ILE A 164 16.45 6.37 -11.17
CA ILE A 164 15.07 6.64 -10.73
C ILE A 164 14.48 7.80 -11.55
N GLU A 165 13.48 7.50 -12.37
CA GLU A 165 12.70 8.49 -13.11
C GLU A 165 11.34 8.72 -12.46
N ARG A 166 11.02 9.99 -12.18
CA ARG A 166 9.79 10.38 -11.48
C ARG A 166 8.87 11.14 -12.41
N HIS A 167 7.69 10.58 -12.67
CA HIS A 167 6.70 11.17 -13.58
C HIS A 167 5.50 11.72 -12.80
N ASP A 168 4.98 12.86 -13.23
CA ASP A 168 3.77 13.46 -12.67
C ASP A 168 2.52 12.88 -13.35
N VAL A 169 2.34 11.56 -13.22
CA VAL A 169 1.28 10.78 -13.87
C VAL A 169 0.80 9.68 -12.93
N SER A 170 -0.38 9.11 -13.21
CA SER A 170 -0.96 8.02 -12.43
C SER A 170 -0.13 6.72 -12.47
N ARG A 171 -0.36 5.82 -11.49
CA ARG A 171 0.15 4.44 -11.47
C ARG A 171 -0.15 3.69 -12.77
N ASP A 172 -1.36 3.84 -13.31
CA ASP A 172 -1.75 3.20 -14.57
C ASP A 172 -1.00 3.77 -15.78
N THR A 173 -0.60 5.04 -15.73
CA THR A 173 0.26 5.62 -16.76
C THR A 173 1.69 5.09 -16.63
N ILE A 174 2.20 4.90 -15.41
CA ILE A 174 3.49 4.23 -15.19
C ILE A 174 3.45 2.80 -15.76
N ARG A 175 2.40 2.02 -15.49
CA ARG A 175 2.22 0.67 -16.06
C ARG A 175 2.24 0.68 -17.59
N ARG A 176 1.63 1.68 -18.24
CA ARG A 176 1.74 1.89 -19.69
C ARG A 176 3.16 2.14 -20.14
N PHE A 177 3.93 2.97 -19.44
CA PHE A 177 5.33 3.22 -19.75
C PHE A 177 6.18 1.94 -19.67
N ILE A 178 5.97 1.15 -18.62
CA ILE A 178 6.62 -0.16 -18.49
C ILE A 178 6.25 -1.05 -19.69
N SER A 179 4.98 -1.12 -20.10
CA SER A 179 4.57 -1.94 -21.26
C SER A 179 5.18 -1.49 -22.60
N MET A 180 5.64 -0.23 -22.69
CA MET A 180 6.36 0.33 -23.84
C MET A 180 7.89 0.14 -23.73
N ASN A 181 8.35 -0.71 -22.79
CA ASN A 181 9.75 -1.03 -22.59
C ASN A 181 10.63 0.19 -22.24
N THR A 182 10.08 1.17 -21.51
CA THR A 182 10.83 2.37 -21.09
C THR A 182 11.45 2.26 -19.70
N GLY A 183 11.25 1.13 -19.02
CA GLY A 183 11.76 0.87 -17.67
C GLY A 183 10.92 -0.16 -16.92
N ILE A 184 11.17 -0.26 -15.62
CA ILE A 184 10.50 -1.15 -14.66
C ILE A 184 9.90 -0.31 -13.53
N SER A 185 9.09 -0.91 -12.66
CA SER A 185 8.63 -0.23 -11.44
C SER A 185 8.49 -1.20 -10.28
N LEU A 186 8.53 -0.68 -9.06
CA LEU A 186 8.21 -1.46 -7.86
C LEU A 186 6.71 -1.38 -7.60
N VAL A 187 6.12 -2.51 -7.26
CA VAL A 187 4.69 -2.64 -6.96
C VAL A 187 4.50 -3.59 -5.79
N LEU A 188 3.28 -3.64 -5.26
CA LEU A 188 2.91 -4.60 -4.23
C LEU A 188 2.05 -5.72 -4.78
N GLU A 189 1.87 -6.78 -4.01
CA GLU A 189 0.98 -7.88 -4.43
C GLU A 189 -0.49 -7.43 -4.60
N SER A 190 -0.94 -6.41 -3.86
CA SER A 190 -2.27 -5.83 -4.02
C SER A 190 -2.47 -5.17 -5.41
N ASP A 191 -1.39 -4.70 -6.04
CA ASP A 191 -1.41 -4.12 -7.39
C ASP A 191 -1.67 -5.16 -8.49
N MET A 192 -1.49 -6.45 -8.21
CA MET A 192 -1.65 -7.53 -9.19
C MET A 192 -3.11 -7.87 -9.49
N GLY A 193 -4.07 -7.30 -8.74
CA GLY A 193 -5.50 -7.55 -8.93
C GLY A 193 -6.05 -7.09 -10.28
N ALA A 194 -5.48 -6.02 -10.82
CA ALA A 194 -5.78 -5.54 -12.16
C ALA A 194 -4.73 -6.07 -13.13
N THR A 195 -5.10 -7.05 -13.97
CA THR A 195 -4.20 -7.56 -15.01
C THR A 195 -3.90 -6.46 -16.02
N PHE A 196 -2.62 -6.20 -16.27
CA PHE A 196 -2.18 -5.26 -17.30
C PHE A 196 -1.46 -6.04 -18.40
N GLU A 197 -1.97 -5.95 -19.63
CA GLU A 197 -1.40 -6.67 -20.77
C GLU A 197 0.03 -6.20 -21.06
N GLY A 198 0.90 -7.15 -21.39
CA GLY A 198 2.31 -6.86 -21.70
C GLY A 198 3.22 -6.67 -20.50
N LEU A 199 2.71 -6.81 -19.27
CA LEU A 199 3.51 -6.79 -18.04
C LEU A 199 3.68 -8.18 -17.44
N THR A 200 4.87 -8.40 -16.91
CA THR A 200 5.22 -9.52 -16.04
C THR A 200 5.56 -8.97 -14.66
N TYR A 201 5.18 -9.71 -13.62
CA TYR A 201 5.51 -9.39 -12.24
C TYR A 201 6.46 -10.44 -11.68
N ARG A 202 7.53 -10.01 -11.02
CA ARG A 202 8.46 -10.90 -10.32
C ARG A 202 8.67 -10.47 -8.89
N GLU A 203 8.70 -11.45 -8.01
CA GLU A 203 8.90 -11.24 -6.59
C GLU A 203 10.31 -10.69 -6.36
N LEU A 204 10.41 -9.62 -5.59
CA LEU A 204 11.67 -8.99 -5.26
C LEU A 204 12.16 -9.54 -3.93
N SER A 205 13.33 -10.16 -3.92
CA SER A 205 13.88 -10.90 -2.80
C SER A 205 15.21 -10.33 -2.33
N ASP A 206 15.54 -10.61 -1.08
CA ASP A 206 16.90 -10.51 -0.55
C ASP A 206 17.44 -11.91 -0.20
N ALA A 207 18.61 -11.96 0.43
CA ALA A 207 19.23 -13.23 0.83
C ALA A 207 18.40 -14.00 1.89
N THR A 208 17.47 -13.34 2.56
CA THR A 208 16.63 -13.91 3.62
C THR A 208 15.23 -14.30 3.14
N GLY A 209 14.83 -13.87 1.93
CA GLY A 209 13.59 -14.26 1.30
C GLY A 209 12.89 -13.10 0.59
N PRO A 210 11.57 -13.22 0.35
CA PRO A 210 10.79 -12.18 -0.30
C PRO A 210 10.80 -10.89 0.52
N SER A 211 11.05 -9.75 -0.14
CA SER A 211 10.93 -8.46 0.51
C SER A 211 9.48 -8.13 0.78
N ARG A 212 9.19 -7.62 1.98
CA ARG A 212 7.84 -7.27 2.41
C ARG A 212 7.77 -5.85 2.95
N LEU A 213 6.59 -5.25 2.86
CA LEU A 213 6.26 -3.98 3.50
C LEU A 213 5.07 -4.17 4.42
N ASP A 214 5.23 -3.73 5.66
CA ASP A 214 4.19 -3.80 6.68
C ASP A 214 3.17 -2.69 6.48
N PHE A 215 1.91 -3.02 6.78
CA PHE A 215 0.79 -2.09 6.79
C PHE A 215 0.29 -1.89 8.22
N SER A 216 -0.13 -0.66 8.51
CA SER A 216 -0.72 -0.28 9.79
C SER A 216 -1.96 0.59 9.56
N ALA A 217 -2.95 0.45 10.45
CA ALA A 217 -4.07 1.35 10.59
C ALA A 217 -3.76 2.38 11.67
N HIS A 218 -4.07 3.64 11.38
CA HIS A 218 -3.92 4.75 12.32
C HIS A 218 -5.25 5.49 12.48
N TRP A 219 -5.61 5.82 13.71
CA TRP A 219 -6.80 6.60 14.02
C TRP A 219 -6.56 7.53 15.20
N ARG A 220 -7.39 8.56 15.33
CA ARG A 220 -7.33 9.45 16.50
C ARG A 220 -7.83 8.71 17.75
N ALA A 221 -7.10 8.81 18.85
CA ALA A 221 -7.48 8.19 20.13
C ALA A 221 -8.82 8.71 20.66
N ASP A 222 -9.18 9.96 20.34
CA ASP A 222 -10.43 10.61 20.72
C ASP A 222 -11.56 10.47 19.67
N ASN A 223 -11.38 9.63 18.65
CA ASN A 223 -12.44 9.35 17.68
C ASN A 223 -13.56 8.50 18.34
N LYS A 224 -14.76 9.08 18.41
CA LYS A 224 -15.95 8.47 19.03
C LYS A 224 -16.92 7.84 18.03
N ASN A 225 -16.56 7.75 16.75
CA ASN A 225 -17.42 7.18 15.73
C ASN A 225 -17.63 5.67 16.00
N PRO A 226 -18.86 5.19 16.26
CA PRO A 226 -19.11 3.77 16.51
C PRO A 226 -18.78 2.90 15.28
N ALA A 227 -18.89 3.45 14.06
CA ALA A 227 -18.51 2.73 12.84
C ALA A 227 -17.01 2.40 12.79
N LEU A 228 -16.16 3.28 13.37
CA LEU A 228 -14.74 3.01 13.50
C LEU A 228 -14.50 1.80 14.40
N GLN A 229 -15.19 1.71 15.54
CA GLN A 229 -15.02 0.57 16.46
C GLN A 229 -15.39 -0.76 15.80
N GLU A 230 -16.50 -0.81 15.06
CA GLU A 230 -16.88 -2.01 14.30
C GLU A 230 -15.83 -2.38 13.23
N PHE A 231 -15.22 -1.37 12.60
CA PHE A 231 -14.15 -1.58 11.64
C PHE A 231 -12.87 -2.11 12.29
N LEU A 232 -12.45 -1.53 13.42
CA LEU A 232 -11.29 -1.99 14.19
C LEU A 232 -11.50 -3.40 14.75
N ASN A 233 -12.72 -3.76 15.14
CA ASN A 233 -13.07 -5.13 15.53
C ASN A 233 -12.93 -6.09 14.35
N SER A 234 -13.46 -5.70 13.18
CA SER A 234 -13.34 -6.51 11.94
C SER A 234 -11.88 -6.70 11.51
N LEU A 235 -11.04 -5.68 11.70
CA LEU A 235 -9.59 -5.77 11.51
C LEU A 235 -8.95 -6.74 12.50
N SER A 236 -9.32 -6.65 13.78
CA SER A 236 -8.76 -7.48 14.84
C SER A 236 -9.15 -8.95 14.71
N ASP A 237 -10.40 -9.23 14.31
CA ASP A 237 -10.88 -10.59 14.01
C ASP A 237 -10.08 -11.24 12.88
N ARG A 238 -9.63 -10.43 11.90
CA ARG A 238 -8.89 -10.90 10.72
C ARG A 238 -7.38 -11.00 10.96
N PHE A 239 -6.82 -10.14 11.82
CA PHE A 239 -5.39 -10.04 12.10
C PHE A 239 -5.08 -10.13 13.61
N PRO A 240 -5.41 -11.26 14.27
CA PRO A 240 -5.33 -11.37 15.73
C PRO A 240 -3.90 -11.33 16.28
N ASP A 241 -2.93 -11.87 15.54
CA ASP A 241 -1.55 -12.12 16.03
C ASP A 241 -0.61 -10.91 15.94
N LEU A 242 -1.07 -9.79 15.36
CA LEU A 242 -0.22 -8.63 15.03
C LEU A 242 -0.38 -7.45 16.02
N ARG A 243 -1.18 -7.61 17.07
CA ARG A 243 -1.32 -6.64 18.17
C ARG A 243 -0.12 -6.64 19.14
N SER A 244 0.53 -7.79 19.30
CA SER A 244 1.72 -7.95 20.13
C SER A 244 2.94 -7.46 19.35
N GLY A 245 3.60 -6.43 19.87
CA GLY A 245 4.85 -5.90 19.32
C GLY A 245 6.06 -6.84 19.44
N ASP A 246 5.92 -8.12 19.09
CA ASP A 246 7.05 -9.01 18.96
C ASP A 246 7.78 -8.72 17.64
N VAL A 247 9.01 -8.24 17.81
CA VAL A 247 10.06 -8.25 16.81
C VAL A 247 10.58 -9.69 16.79
N ASP A 248 10.56 -10.33 15.62
CA ASP A 248 11.03 -11.69 15.32
C ASP A 248 10.09 -12.87 15.61
N ALA A 249 9.40 -13.33 14.56
CA ALA A 249 9.11 -14.75 14.37
C ALA A 249 9.24 -15.13 12.88
N PRO A 250 10.06 -16.12 12.52
CA PRO A 250 10.23 -16.53 11.13
C PRO A 250 8.98 -17.28 10.66
N SER A 251 8.50 -16.88 9.48
CA SER A 251 7.38 -17.51 8.77
C SER A 251 7.81 -18.89 8.26
N GLY A 252 7.49 -19.92 9.03
CA GLY A 252 7.72 -21.32 8.69
C GLY A 252 6.44 -22.14 8.62
N LEU A 253 5.58 -21.90 7.61
CA LEU A 253 4.57 -22.88 7.22
C LEU A 253 5.24 -23.91 6.29
N SER A 254 6.00 -24.84 6.87
CA SER A 254 6.41 -26.06 6.18
C SER A 254 5.27 -27.07 6.20
N GLY A 255 4.72 -27.34 5.02
CA GLY A 255 3.80 -28.44 4.79
C GLY A 255 4.45 -29.78 5.09
N THR A 256 3.75 -30.62 5.84
CA THR A 256 4.12 -32.03 5.96
C THR A 256 3.33 -32.83 4.93
N ARG A 257 4.01 -33.22 3.84
CA ARG A 257 3.55 -34.25 2.91
C ARG A 257 3.68 -35.64 3.53
N LEU A 258 2.64 -36.44 3.30
CA LEU A 258 2.62 -37.89 3.03
C LEU A 258 3.57 -38.79 3.84
N GLY A 259 2.98 -39.50 4.81
CA GLY A 259 3.50 -40.78 5.28
C GLY A 259 3.18 -41.90 4.29
N CYS A 260 4.19 -42.36 3.55
CA CYS A 260 4.19 -43.65 2.87
C CYS A 260 4.06 -44.79 3.89
N HIS A 261 3.01 -45.61 3.80
CA HIS A 261 2.92 -46.89 4.51
C HIS A 261 3.20 -48.03 3.53
N LYS A 262 4.30 -48.77 3.77
CA LYS A 262 4.69 -49.97 3.04
C LYS A 262 3.72 -51.14 3.30
N PRO A 263 3.54 -52.07 2.37
CA PRO A 263 2.74 -53.27 2.58
C PRO A 263 3.51 -54.31 3.41
N ARG A 264 2.82 -54.98 4.34
CA ARG A 264 3.32 -56.18 5.04
C ARG A 264 3.24 -57.40 4.13
N GLN A 265 4.37 -58.08 3.94
CA GLN A 265 4.42 -59.50 3.55
C GLN A 265 4.04 -60.37 4.75
N GLY A 266 3.51 -61.56 4.46
CA GLY A 266 2.65 -62.34 5.36
C GLY A 266 3.30 -63.48 6.14
N ALA A 267 2.44 -64.17 6.87
CA ALA A 267 2.38 -65.60 7.12
C ALA A 267 0.92 -65.94 7.48
#